data_AF-A0A939GRN6-F1
#
_entry.id   AF-A0A939GRN6-F1
#
_cell.length_a   1.000
_cell.length_b   1.000
_cell.length_c   1.000
_cell.angle_alpha   90.00
_cell.angle_beta   90.00
_cell.angle_gamma   90.00
#
_symmetry.space_group_name_H-M   'P 1'
#
loop_
_entity.id
_entity.type
_entity.pdbx_description
1 polymer ?
#
loop_
_entity_poly.entity_id
_entity_poly.type
_entity_poly.pdbx_seq_one_letter_code
_entity_poly.pdbx_strand_id
1 'polypeptide(L)' 'SSTPPEIAINSPENPQITTDIDKIVGLSHQEMHKLTTYSSLGTVRSKASKGKSITTQDGSTYRYNKDSKVLKWVKD' A
#
# COMPACT_ATOMS: atom_id res chain seq x y z
N SER A 1 26.92 -42.85 -1.11
CA SER A 1 25.92 -41.77 -1.01
C SER A 1 26.56 -40.52 -0.47
N SER A 2 26.55 -39.43 -1.23
CA SER A 2 26.72 -38.06 -0.72
C SER A 2 26.34 -37.12 -1.87
N THR A 3 25.14 -36.56 -1.82
CA THR A 3 24.77 -35.39 -2.62
C THR A 3 24.54 -34.25 -1.63
N PRO A 4 25.20 -33.11 -1.79
CA PRO A 4 24.77 -31.86 -1.15
C PRO A 4 23.72 -31.20 -2.05
N PRO A 5 22.59 -30.69 -1.53
CA PRO A 5 21.79 -29.75 -2.30
C PRO A 5 22.37 -28.35 -2.15
N GLU A 6 22.96 -27.85 -3.24
CA GLU A 6 23.35 -26.47 -3.46
C GLU A 6 22.11 -25.59 -3.73
N ILE A 7 22.24 -24.34 -3.32
CA ILE A 7 21.20 -23.34 -3.07
C ILE A 7 20.88 -22.56 -4.35
N ALA A 8 19.60 -22.42 -4.71
CA ALA A 8 18.96 -21.27 -5.37
C ALA A 8 17.46 -21.65 -5.53
N ILE A 9 16.43 -20.85 -5.30
CA ILE A 9 16.20 -19.44 -5.60
C ILE A 9 15.08 -19.00 -4.66
N ASN A 10 15.30 -18.12 -3.69
CA ASN A 10 14.19 -17.36 -3.08
C ASN A 10 14.73 -15.98 -2.70
N SER A 11 14.54 -15.01 -3.57
CA SER A 11 14.83 -13.59 -3.35
C SER A 11 13.52 -12.83 -3.50
N PRO A 12 13.36 -11.66 -2.88
CA PRO A 12 13.38 -11.44 -1.43
C PRO A 12 12.04 -10.89 -0.94
N GLU A 13 11.77 -11.11 0.35
CA GLU A 13 10.97 -10.22 1.19
C GLU A 13 9.55 -9.88 0.70
N ASN A 14 8.63 -10.81 0.95
CA ASN A 14 7.27 -10.42 1.29
C ASN A 14 7.36 -9.54 2.54
N PRO A 15 7.07 -8.22 2.50
CA PRO A 15 6.93 -7.47 3.72
C PRO A 15 5.66 -8.00 4.35
N GLN A 16 5.83 -8.84 5.38
CA GLN A 16 4.80 -9.18 6.33
C GLN A 16 4.04 -7.88 6.60
N ILE A 17 2.80 -7.84 6.11
CA ILE A 17 1.86 -6.78 6.41
C ILE A 17 1.50 -7.06 7.86
N THR A 18 2.37 -6.62 8.76
CA THR A 18 2.16 -6.69 10.19
C THR A 18 0.97 -5.78 10.43
N THR A 19 -0.16 -6.45 10.60
CA THR A 19 -1.48 -5.95 10.99
C THR A 19 -1.35 -5.15 12.29
N ASP A 20 -0.91 -3.91 12.18
CA ASP A 20 -1.16 -2.85 13.17
C ASP A 20 -2.29 -1.98 12.60
N ILE A 21 -3.47 -2.59 12.46
CA ILE A 21 -4.69 -1.93 11.95
C ILE A 21 -5.27 -0.96 13.00
N ASP A 22 -4.79 -1.01 14.24
CA ASP A 22 -5.42 -0.34 15.37
C ASP A 22 -5.12 1.17 15.51
N LYS A 23 -4.35 1.79 14.60
CA LYS A 23 -4.08 3.24 14.69
C LYS A 23 -3.77 3.94 13.37
N ILE A 24 -4.47 3.60 12.28
CA ILE A 24 -4.22 4.25 10.99
C ILE A 24 -4.85 5.65 10.96
N VAL A 25 -4.07 6.65 11.40
CA VAL A 25 -4.36 8.10 11.17
C VAL A 25 -4.38 8.45 9.66
N GLY A 26 -3.91 7.54 8.80
CA GLY A 26 -4.05 7.55 7.36
C GLY A 26 -3.06 6.61 6.69
N LEU A 27 -3.36 6.14 5.47
CA LEU A 27 -2.57 5.20 4.69
C LEU A 27 -1.51 5.90 3.84
N SER A 28 -0.35 5.28 3.66
CA SER A 28 0.63 5.70 2.66
C SER A 28 0.16 5.40 1.23
N HIS A 29 0.85 5.96 0.23
CA HIS A 29 0.63 5.62 -1.18
C HIS A 29 0.78 4.13 -1.47
N GLN A 30 1.73 3.46 -0.80
CA GLN A 30 2.02 2.05 -1.00
C GLN A 30 0.92 1.17 -0.40
N GLU A 31 0.44 1.49 0.80
CA GLU A 31 -0.69 0.79 1.42
C GLU A 31 -1.98 0.99 0.62
N MET A 32 -2.24 2.22 0.17
CA MET A 32 -3.38 2.51 -0.71
C MET A 32 -3.29 1.72 -2.02
N HIS A 33 -2.09 1.58 -2.60
CA HIS A 33 -1.86 0.76 -3.79
C HIS A 33 -2.18 -0.72 -3.53
N LYS A 34 -1.75 -1.27 -2.40
CA LYS A 34 -2.07 -2.65 -2.00
C LYS A 34 -3.59 -2.87 -1.83
N LEU A 35 -4.33 -1.86 -1.37
CA LEU A 35 -5.78 -1.94 -1.13
C LEU A 35 -6.65 -1.76 -2.39
N THR A 36 -6.11 -1.19 -3.46
CA THR A 36 -6.90 -0.70 -4.60
C THR A 36 -6.76 -1.55 -5.85
N THR A 37 -6.01 -2.66 -5.77
CA THR A 37 -5.69 -3.57 -6.89
C THR A 37 -5.20 -2.86 -8.16
N TYR A 38 -4.82 -1.58 -8.08
CA TYR A 38 -4.24 -0.87 -9.21
C TYR A 38 -2.95 -1.56 -9.60
N SER A 39 -2.72 -1.73 -10.90
CA SER A 39 -1.48 -2.32 -11.40
C SER A 39 -0.25 -1.43 -11.16
N SER A 40 -0.41 -0.15 -10.80
CA SER A 40 0.71 0.76 -10.57
C SER A 40 0.51 1.77 -9.42
N LEU A 41 1.59 2.00 -8.68
CA LEU A 41 1.69 3.05 -7.65
C LEU A 41 1.53 4.47 -8.24
N GLY A 42 1.89 4.65 -9.52
CA GLY A 42 1.77 5.92 -10.24
C GLY A 42 0.32 6.42 -10.30
N THR A 43 -0.65 5.51 -10.43
CA THR A 43 -2.08 5.84 -10.41
C THR A 43 -2.49 6.45 -9.07
N VAL A 44 -2.07 5.86 -7.95
CA VAL A 44 -2.36 6.37 -6.61
C VAL A 44 -1.78 7.77 -6.43
N ARG A 45 -0.50 7.98 -6.77
CA ARG A 45 0.15 9.29 -6.69
C ARG A 45 -0.56 10.34 -7.58
N SER A 46 -0.93 9.97 -8.80
CA SER A 46 -1.66 10.88 -9.71
C SER A 46 -3.02 11.30 -9.13
N LYS A 47 -3.74 10.36 -8.52
CA LYS A 47 -5.03 10.63 -7.85
C LYS A 47 -4.84 11.55 -6.64
N ALA A 48 -3.84 11.29 -5.79
CA ALA A 48 -3.47 12.17 -4.67
C ALA A 48 -3.17 13.60 -5.13
N SER A 49 -2.30 13.76 -6.14
CA SER A 49 -1.94 15.08 -6.68
C SER A 49 -3.17 15.82 -7.22
N LYS A 50 -4.05 15.12 -7.93
CA LYS A 50 -5.30 15.67 -8.47
C LYS A 50 -6.39 15.89 -7.42
N GLY A 51 -6.17 15.50 -6.16
CA GLY A 51 -7.17 15.58 -5.09
C GLY A 51 -8.37 14.65 -5.31
N LYS A 52 -8.21 13.59 -6.12
CA LYS A 52 -9.26 12.60 -6.37
C LYS A 52 -9.28 11.56 -5.27
N SER A 53 -10.48 11.20 -4.82
CA SER A 53 -10.66 10.06 -3.92
C SER A 53 -10.42 8.73 -4.61
N ILE A 54 -10.18 7.70 -3.82
CA ILE A 54 -10.12 6.31 -4.27
C ILE A 54 -11.07 5.49 -3.41
N THR A 55 -11.98 4.77 -4.06
CA THR A 55 -12.82 3.76 -3.42
C THR A 55 -12.14 2.40 -3.54
N THR A 56 -11.92 1.73 -2.41
CA THR A 56 -11.32 0.38 -2.37
C THR A 56 -12.37 -0.68 -2.67
N GLN A 57 -11.92 -1.92 -2.87
CA GLN A 57 -12.81 -3.06 -3.13
C GLN A 57 -13.75 -3.38 -1.96
N ASP A 58 -13.40 -2.95 -0.75
CA ASP A 58 -14.21 -3.02 0.47
C ASP A 58 -15.38 -1.99 0.46
N GLY A 59 -15.42 -1.09 -0.53
CA GLY A 59 -16.41 0.01 -0.61
C GLY A 59 -16.02 1.24 0.21
N SER A 60 -14.94 1.15 1.00
CA SER A 60 -14.36 2.27 1.73
C SER A 60 -13.76 3.32 0.78
N THR A 61 -14.09 4.60 0.98
CA THR A 61 -13.54 5.70 0.17
C THR A 61 -12.47 6.47 0.94
N TYR A 62 -11.34 6.73 0.28
CA TYR A 62 -10.20 7.43 0.85
C TYR A 62 -9.90 8.71 0.08
N ARG A 63 -9.50 9.77 0.80
CA ARG A 63 -9.03 11.05 0.25
C ARG A 63 -7.62 11.32 0.71
N TYR A 64 -6.79 11.87 -0.18
CA TYR A 64 -5.44 12.24 0.19
C TYR A 64 -5.44 13.56 0.97
N ASN A 65 -5.05 13.52 2.24
CA ASN A 65 -4.86 14.70 3.06
C ASN A 65 -3.54 15.38 2.65
N LYS A 66 -3.66 16.60 2.11
CA LYS A 66 -2.53 17.42 1.65
C LYS A 66 -1.95 18.33 2.74
N ASP A 67 -2.45 18.26 3.97
CA ASP A 67 -1.82 18.92 5.10
C ASP A 67 -0.39 18.39 5.24
N SER A 68 0.59 19.31 5.31
CA SER A 68 2.02 19.00 5.36
C SER A 68 2.40 18.15 6.58
N LYS A 69 1.55 18.13 7.62
CA LYS A 69 1.74 17.31 8.83
C LYS A 69 1.22 15.89 8.67
N VAL A 70 0.32 15.64 7.71
CA VAL A 70 -0.37 14.35 7.55
C VAL A 70 0.11 13.61 6.30
N LEU A 71 -0.01 14.23 5.10
CA LEU A 71 0.41 13.68 3.80
C LEU A 71 0.05 12.18 3.60
N LYS A 72 -1.18 11.81 3.97
CA LYS A 72 -1.67 10.42 3.99
C LYS A 72 -3.09 10.33 3.44
N TRP A 73 -3.47 9.15 2.95
CA TRP A 73 -4.82 8.80 2.57
C TRP A 73 -5.68 8.55 3.80
N VAL A 74 -6.65 9.40 4.05
CA VAL A 74 -7.60 9.27 5.15
C VAL A 74 -8.91 8.70 4.62
N LYS A 75 -9.56 7.83 5.39
CA LYS A 75 -10.90 7.35 5.07
C LYS A 75 -11.88 8.53 5.26
N ASP A 76 -12.80 8.71 4.31
CA ASP A 76 -13.90 9.67 4.43
C ASP A 76 -14.98 9.17 5.41
#